data_AF-A0A970QBI1-F1
#
_entry.id   AF-A0A970QBI1-F1
#
_cell.length_a   1.000
_cell.length_b   1.000
_cell.length_c   1.000
_cell.angle_alpha   90.00
_cell.angle_beta   90.00
_cell.angle_gamma   90.00
#
_symmetry.space_group_name_H-M   'P 1'
#
loop_
_entity.id
_entity.type
_entity.pdbx_description
1 polymer ?
#
loop_
_entity_poly.entity_id
_entity_poly.type
_entity_poly.pdbx_seq_one_letter_code
_entity_poly.pdbx_strand_id
1 'polypeptide(L)'
;MARTLCLDDKRVLDAMARAAERAGATVVSQVRYKFGHDSPPGFTAVVLLDESHCSAHTYADLGLIAMDVFTCGSTNPRDVLRYIQEEIDLGDVTVTEVDRFTTQELSSIDPYLNREPMLAF
;
A
#
# COMPACT_ATOMS: atom_id res chain seq x y z
N MET A 1 -5.04 21.81 2.60
CA MET A 1 -4.85 20.77 1.57
C MET A 1 -4.81 19.37 2.18
N ALA A 2 -3.86 19.06 3.07
CA ALA A 2 -3.73 17.72 3.71
C ALA A 2 -5.02 17.20 4.40
N ARG A 3 -5.72 18.06 5.16
CA ARG A 3 -6.97 17.68 5.84
C ARG A 3 -8.08 17.20 4.90
N THR A 4 -8.19 17.78 3.71
CA THR A 4 -9.21 17.39 2.73
C THR A 4 -8.96 15.99 2.18
N LEU A 5 -7.69 15.68 1.88
CA LEU A 5 -7.30 14.34 1.41
C LEU A 5 -7.54 13.27 2.48
N CYS A 6 -7.31 13.60 3.76
CA CYS A 6 -7.58 12.69 4.89
C CYS A 6 -9.06 12.33 5.09
N LEU A 7 -9.99 12.98 4.36
CA LEU A 7 -11.44 12.71 4.42
C LEU A 7 -12.00 12.14 3.10
N ASP A 8 -11.14 12.01 2.08
CA ASP A 8 -11.49 11.54 0.73
C ASP A 8 -11.01 10.10 0.52
N ASP A 9 -11.66 9.18 1.23
CA ASP A 9 -11.43 7.74 1.18
C ASP A 9 -11.42 7.19 -0.25
N LYS A 10 -12.36 7.64 -1.09
CA LYS A 10 -12.48 7.19 -2.47
C LYS A 10 -11.28 7.63 -3.28
N ARG A 11 -10.89 8.91 -3.19
CA ARG A 11 -9.76 9.43 -3.97
C ARG A 11 -8.46 8.74 -3.61
N VAL A 12 -8.21 8.50 -2.32
CA VAL A 12 -6.99 7.80 -1.87
C VAL A 12 -7.01 6.33 -2.27
N LEU A 13 -8.14 5.62 -2.11
CA LEU A 13 -8.28 4.22 -2.54
C LEU A 13 -8.06 4.07 -4.05
N ASP A 14 -8.71 4.92 -4.85
CA ASP A 14 -8.61 4.93 -6.30
C ASP A 14 -7.16 5.19 -6.76
N ALA A 15 -6.46 6.14 -6.13
CA ALA A 15 -5.07 6.46 -6.46
C ALA A 15 -4.12 5.30 -6.12
N MET A 16 -4.29 4.66 -4.95
CA MET A 16 -3.52 3.46 -4.60
C MET A 16 -3.73 2.33 -5.61
N ALA A 17 -4.98 2.07 -6.02
CA ALA A 17 -5.28 0.99 -6.95
C ALA A 17 -4.69 1.24 -8.34
N ARG A 18 -4.91 2.43 -8.91
CA ARG A 18 -4.35 2.78 -10.23
C ARG A 18 -2.83 2.82 -10.23
N ALA A 19 -2.22 3.31 -9.16
CA ALA A 19 -0.77 3.30 -9.01
C ALA A 19 -0.20 1.88 -8.95
N ALA A 20 -0.87 0.98 -8.22
CA ALA A 20 -0.47 -0.42 -8.14
C ALA A 20 -0.56 -1.12 -9.52
N GLU A 21 -1.68 -0.95 -10.24
CA GLU A 21 -1.84 -1.49 -11.59
C GLU A 21 -0.78 -0.93 -12.56
N ARG A 22 -0.53 0.38 -12.50
CA ARG A 22 0.48 1.04 -13.33
C ARG A 22 1.91 0.57 -13.02
N ALA A 23 2.18 0.17 -11.79
CA ALA A 23 3.46 -0.43 -11.40
C ALA A 23 3.58 -1.91 -11.76
N GLY A 24 2.53 -2.52 -12.32
CA GLY A 24 2.51 -3.92 -12.77
C GLY A 24 1.92 -4.90 -11.76
N ALA A 25 1.35 -4.43 -10.64
CA ALA A 25 0.64 -5.30 -9.71
C ALA A 25 -0.78 -5.63 -10.22
N THR A 26 -1.27 -6.82 -9.87
CA THR A 26 -2.67 -7.20 -10.10
C THR A 26 -3.52 -6.77 -8.91
N VAL A 27 -4.49 -5.87 -9.12
CA VAL A 27 -5.48 -5.51 -8.11
C VAL A 27 -6.59 -6.54 -8.08
N VAL A 28 -6.78 -7.18 -6.92
CA VAL A 28 -7.79 -8.21 -6.69
C VAL A 28 -9.07 -7.61 -6.14
N SER A 29 -8.95 -6.69 -5.18
CA SER A 29 -10.11 -6.07 -4.52
C SER A 29 -9.73 -4.74 -3.88
N GLN A 30 -10.74 -3.93 -3.61
CA GLN A 30 -10.60 -2.63 -2.97
C GLN A 30 -11.66 -2.48 -1.87
N VAL A 31 -11.25 -2.10 -0.67
CA VAL A 31 -12.14 -1.87 0.46
C VAL A 31 -11.79 -0.55 1.15
N ARG A 32 -12.80 0.18 1.59
CA ARG A 32 -12.63 1.39 2.40
C ARG A 32 -13.71 1.49 3.45
N TYR A 33 -13.37 2.13 4.55
CA TYR A 33 -14.24 2.37 5.68
C TYR A 33 -13.97 3.78 6.24
N LYS A 34 -14.97 4.67 6.13
CA LYS A 34 -14.95 5.96 6.85
C LYS A 34 -15.28 5.73 8.31
N PHE A 35 -14.52 6.35 9.20
CA PHE A 35 -14.74 6.22 10.62
C PHE A 35 -16.08 6.85 11.03
N GLY A 36 -16.78 6.15 11.93
CA GLY A 36 -18.07 6.57 12.45
C GLY A 36 -17.96 7.69 13.51
N HIS A 37 -19.12 8.06 14.07
CA HIS A 37 -19.24 9.17 15.02
C HIS A 37 -18.42 9.01 16.31
N ASP A 38 -18.13 7.78 16.73
CA ASP A 38 -17.36 7.48 17.94
C ASP A 38 -15.83 7.59 17.75
N SER A 39 -15.36 7.94 16.55
CA SER A 39 -13.95 7.97 16.20
C SER A 39 -13.55 9.35 15.64
N PRO A 40 -12.28 9.77 15.80
CA PRO A 40 -11.78 10.96 15.12
C PRO A 40 -12.00 10.88 13.60
N PRO A 41 -12.21 12.01 12.91
CA PRO A 41 -12.45 12.00 11.47
C PRO A 41 -11.27 11.39 10.69
N GLY A 42 -11.58 10.44 9.81
CA GLY A 42 -10.61 9.73 9.00
C GLY A 42 -11.22 8.50 8.33
N PHE A 43 -10.37 7.68 7.73
CA PHE A 43 -10.76 6.42 7.11
C PHE A 43 -9.61 5.40 7.11
N THR A 44 -9.99 4.15 6.88
CA THR A 44 -9.09 3.07 6.46
C THR A 44 -9.41 2.70 5.01
N ALA A 45 -8.38 2.50 4.18
CA ALA A 45 -8.50 2.02 2.81
C ALA A 45 -7.48 0.90 2.58
N VAL A 46 -7.88 -0.16 1.87
CA VAL A 46 -7.00 -1.29 1.53
C VAL A 46 -7.26 -1.69 0.09
N VAL A 47 -6.18 -1.80 -0.69
CA VAL A 47 -6.13 -2.41 -2.01
C VAL A 47 -5.47 -3.76 -1.84
N LEU A 48 -6.24 -4.83 -2.05
CA LEU A 48 -5.73 -6.19 -2.08
C LEU A 48 -5.05 -6.41 -3.43
N LEU A 49 -3.78 -6.79 -3.39
CA LEU A 49 -3.03 -7.26 -4.55
C LEU A 49 -2.99 -8.80 -4.49
N ASP A 50 -2.57 -9.46 -5.58
CA ASP A 50 -2.57 -10.94 -5.68
C ASP A 50 -1.93 -11.64 -4.46
N GLU A 51 -0.77 -11.14 -4.03
CA GLU A 51 0.03 -11.73 -2.94
C GLU A 51 0.41 -10.71 -1.85
N SER A 52 -0.09 -9.48 -1.93
CA SER A 52 0.34 -8.36 -1.10
C SER A 52 -0.75 -7.30 -0.97
N HIS A 53 -0.43 -6.08 -0.55
CA HIS A 53 -1.45 -5.04 -0.36
C HIS A 53 -0.88 -3.62 -0.34
N CYS A 54 -1.72 -2.65 -0.68
CA CYS A 54 -1.53 -1.27 -0.26
C CYS A 54 -2.59 -0.91 0.79
N SER A 55 -2.20 -0.23 1.87
CA SER A 55 -3.11 0.23 2.91
C SER A 55 -2.95 1.72 3.18
N ALA A 56 -3.99 2.39 3.64
CA ALA A 56 -3.92 3.74 4.16
C ALA A 56 -4.84 3.91 5.38
N HIS A 57 -4.31 4.58 6.40
CA HIS A 57 -5.03 5.01 7.61
C HIS A 57 -4.86 6.51 7.77
N THR A 58 -5.96 7.24 7.93
CA THR A 58 -5.91 8.71 8.02
C THR A 58 -6.32 9.25 9.38
N TYR A 59 -5.68 10.35 9.77
CA TYR A 59 -5.95 11.09 11.01
C TYR A 59 -6.21 12.55 10.63
N ALA A 60 -7.45 12.88 10.24
CA ALA A 60 -7.74 14.15 9.57
C ALA A 60 -7.52 15.38 10.47
N ASP A 61 -7.66 15.25 11.78
CA ASP A 61 -7.39 16.33 12.74
C ASP A 61 -5.88 16.67 12.80
N LEU A 62 -5.02 15.70 12.50
CA LEU A 62 -3.57 15.88 12.43
C LEU A 62 -3.09 16.15 11.00
N GLY A 63 -3.93 15.90 9.99
CA GLY A 63 -3.56 15.98 8.58
C GLY A 63 -2.56 14.90 8.17
N LEU A 64 -2.58 13.74 8.83
CA LEU A 64 -1.63 12.64 8.61
C LEU A 64 -2.28 11.46 7.88
N ILE A 65 -1.48 10.81 7.04
CA ILE A 65 -1.80 9.54 6.38
C ILE A 65 -0.65 8.58 6.69
N ALA A 66 -0.96 7.47 7.35
CA ALA A 66 -0.06 6.32 7.43
C ALA A 66 -0.40 5.38 6.27
N MET A 67 0.58 5.04 5.45
CA MET A 67 0.38 4.26 4.23
C MET A 67 1.40 3.13 4.15
N ASP A 68 0.92 1.92 3.90
CA ASP A 68 1.78 0.78 3.55
C ASP A 68 1.68 0.52 2.06
N VAL A 69 2.84 0.37 1.41
CA VAL A 69 2.96 -0.15 0.05
C VAL A 69 3.75 -1.43 0.13
N PHE A 70 3.04 -2.56 0.17
CA PHE A 70 3.64 -3.88 0.17
C PHE A 70 3.36 -4.54 -1.16
N THR A 71 4.42 -4.89 -1.89
CA THR A 71 4.37 -5.54 -3.19
C THR A 71 5.16 -6.85 -3.16
N CYS A 72 4.88 -7.74 -4.12
CA CYS A 72 5.62 -8.98 -4.36
C CYS A 72 6.16 -9.01 -5.80
N GLY A 73 7.13 -9.90 -6.04
CA GLY A 73 7.77 -10.11 -7.33
C GLY A 73 8.44 -8.86 -7.89
N SER A 74 8.32 -8.66 -9.21
CA SER A 74 9.00 -7.55 -9.91
C SER A 74 8.37 -6.16 -9.72
N THR A 75 7.28 -6.05 -8.95
CA THR A 75 6.62 -4.75 -8.71
C THR A 75 7.42 -3.95 -7.67
N ASN A 76 8.03 -2.85 -8.10
CA ASN A 76 8.78 -1.97 -7.21
C ASN A 76 7.82 -1.09 -6.36
N PRO A 77 7.86 -1.16 -5.01
CA PRO A 77 6.97 -0.36 -4.16
C PRO A 77 7.21 1.15 -4.29
N ARG A 78 8.42 1.59 -4.67
CA ARG A 78 8.72 3.00 -4.91
C ARG A 78 8.05 3.54 -6.17
N ASP A 79 7.82 2.69 -7.17
CA ASP A 79 7.07 3.09 -8.37
C ASP A 79 5.60 3.32 -8.04
N VAL A 80 5.01 2.43 -7.22
CA VAL A 80 3.64 2.62 -6.70
C VAL A 80 3.53 3.93 -5.94
N LEU A 81 4.43 4.19 -4.97
CA LEU A 81 4.43 5.44 -4.21
C LEU A 81 4.55 6.68 -5.13
N ARG A 82 5.47 6.64 -6.11
CA ARG A 82 5.63 7.74 -7.08
C ARG A 82 4.34 7.98 -7.85
N TYR A 83 3.68 6.94 -8.35
CA TYR A 83 2.44 7.09 -9.09
C TYR A 83 1.29 7.58 -8.23
N ILE A 84 1.25 7.23 -6.94
CA ILE A 84 0.32 7.85 -5.99
C ILE A 84 0.59 9.36 -5.90
N GLN A 85 1.85 9.78 -5.76
CA GLN A 85 2.23 11.20 -5.68
C GLN A 85 1.94 11.99 -6.97
N GLU A 86 1.87 11.32 -8.13
CA GLU A 86 1.45 11.94 -9.40
C GLU A 86 -0.07 12.23 -9.43
N GLU A 87 -0.88 11.44 -8.70
CA GLU A 87 -2.35 11.57 -8.69
C GLU A 87 -2.89 12.42 -7.52
N ILE A 88 -2.22 12.36 -6.37
CA ILE A 88 -2.60 13.06 -5.14
C ILE A 88 -1.41 13.72 -4.47
N ASP A 89 -1.62 14.94 -3.97
CA ASP A 89 -0.62 15.68 -3.21
C ASP A 89 -0.58 15.15 -1.76
N LEU A 90 0.40 14.28 -1.48
CA LEU A 90 0.66 13.72 -0.16
C LEU A 90 1.43 14.68 0.77
N GLY A 91 1.88 15.85 0.28
CA GLY A 91 2.74 16.74 1.04
C GLY A 91 4.11 16.13 1.37
N ASP A 92 4.60 16.36 2.59
CA ASP A 92 5.87 15.82 3.06
C ASP A 92 5.76 14.32 3.35
N VAL A 93 6.54 13.51 2.63
CA VAL A 93 6.53 12.05 2.75
C VAL A 93 7.83 11.55 3.38
N THR A 94 7.70 10.75 4.45
CA THR A 94 8.82 9.99 5.03
C THR A 94 8.63 8.51 4.73
N VAL A 95 9.67 7.83 4.24
CA VAL A 95 9.60 6.44 3.81
C VAL A 95 10.61 5.60 4.60
N THR A 96 10.14 4.47 5.11
CA THR A 96 10.98 3.39 5.63
C THR A 96 10.69 2.14 4.82
N GLU A 97 11.72 1.52 4.27
CA GLU A 97 11.61 0.32 3.45
C GLU A 97 12.16 -0.88 4.20
N VAL A 98 11.44 -2.00 4.16
CA VAL A 98 11.76 -3.22 4.90
C VAL A 98 11.49 -4.42 4.02
N ASP A 99 12.52 -5.25 3.81
CA ASP A 99 12.37 -6.54 3.14
C ASP A 99 11.56 -7.50 4.02
N ARG A 100 10.66 -8.28 3.40
CA ARG A 100 9.81 -9.23 4.15
C ARG A 100 10.54 -10.50 4.58
N PHE A 101 11.54 -10.91 3.81
CA PHE A 101 12.36 -12.07 4.10
C PHE A 101 13.82 -11.76 3.79
N THR A 102 14.73 -12.25 4.63
CA THR A 102 16.17 -12.16 4.35
C THR A 102 16.61 -13.32 3.46
N THR A 103 17.65 -13.12 2.65
CA THR A 103 18.25 -14.19 1.82
C THR A 103 18.68 -15.40 2.65
N GLN A 104 19.04 -15.17 3.91
CA GLN A 104 19.43 -16.21 4.85
C GLN A 104 18.25 -17.07 5.29
N GLU A 105 17.07 -16.48 5.52
CA GLU A 105 15.84 -17.23 5.81
C GLU A 105 15.38 -18.04 4.60
N LEU A 106 15.47 -17.50 3.37
CA LEU A 106 15.13 -18.21 2.13
C LEU A 106 16.00 -19.47 1.92
N SER A 107 17.29 -19.41 2.27
CA SER A 107 18.20 -20.56 2.17
C SER A 107 17.86 -21.73 3.13
N SER A 108 17.14 -21.46 4.23
CA SER A 108 16.64 -22.50 5.15
C SER A 108 15.32 -23.14 4.72
N ILE A 109 14.65 -22.60 3.68
CA ILE A 109 13.37 -23.10 3.12
C ILE A 109 13.57 -23.79 1.76
N ASP A 110 14.82 -23.94 1.32
CA ASP A 110 15.28 -24.46 0.01
C ASP A 110 14.59 -25.75 -0.48
N PRO A 111 14.20 -26.74 0.36
CA PRO A 111 13.47 -27.92 -0.14
C PRO A 111 12.10 -27.60 -0.75
N TYR A 112 11.53 -26.43 -0.48
CA TYR A 112 10.19 -26.01 -0.93
C TYR A 112 10.21 -24.98 -2.06
N LEU A 113 11.32 -24.29 -2.28
CA LEU A 113 11.50 -23.28 -3.34
C LEU A 113 11.34 -23.85 -4.76
N ASN A 114 11.75 -25.11 -4.98
CA ASN A 114 11.57 -25.80 -6.27
C ASN A 114 10.12 -26.27 -6.53
N ARG A 115 9.20 -26.06 -5.59
CA ARG A 115 7.78 -26.46 -5.71
C ARG A 115 6.82 -25.28 -5.77
N GLU A 116 7.25 -24.11 -5.33
CA GLU A 116 6.44 -22.89 -5.26
C GLU A 116 7.23 -21.74 -5.91
N PRO A 117 6.94 -21.37 -7.17
CA PRO A 117 7.62 -20.26 -7.86
C PRO A 117 7.47 -18.89 -7.15
N MET A 118 6.58 -18.83 -6.15
CA MET A 118 6.18 -17.67 -5.35
C MET A 118 7.23 -17.22 -4.32
N LEU A 119 8.20 -18.07 -3.96
CA LEU A 119 9.27 -17.72 -3.01
C LEU A 119 10.57 -17.32 -3.69
N ALA A 120 10.61 -17.38 -5.02
CA ALA A 120 11.78 -17.08 -5.82
C ALA A 120 11.76 -15.61 -6.27
N PHE A 121 12.20 -14.71 -5.38
CA PHE A 121 12.72 -13.36 -5.67
C PHE A 121 11.73 -12.28 -6.08
#